data_AF-A0A9P1E0M5-F1
#
_entry.id   AF-A0A9P1E0M5-F1
#
_cell.length_a   1.000
_cell.length_b   1.000
_cell.length_c   1.000
_cell.angle_alpha   90.00
_cell.angle_beta   90.00
_cell.angle_gamma   90.00
#
_symmetry.space_group_name_H-M   'P 1'
#
loop_
_entity.id
_entity.type
_entity.pdbx_description
1 polymer ?
#
loop_
_entity_poly.entity_id
_entity_poly.type
_entity_poly.pdbx_seq_one_letter_code
_entity_poly.pdbx_strand_id
1 'polypeptide(L)'
;MRSAKSQLTVKFDFDLMQAICDNTKVFNNEVGYILRTYCDLKYKEWRFVPEEERAPLRDKLRTLFDVDLADANVRKAIDKQMQRAWHNYRR
;
A
#
# COMPACT_ATOMS: atom_id res chain seq x y z
N MET A 1 -7.75 -10.96 26.46
CA MET A 1 -7.21 -11.67 25.29
C MET A 1 -7.62 -10.90 24.04
N ARG A 2 -6.69 -10.24 23.33
CA ARG A 2 -7.01 -9.68 22.00
C ARG A 2 -7.00 -10.86 21.04
N SER A 3 -8.16 -11.19 20.45
CA SER A 3 -8.21 -12.12 19.33
C SER A 3 -7.23 -11.62 18.27
N ALA A 4 -6.24 -12.43 17.90
CA ALA A 4 -5.39 -12.12 16.77
C ALA A 4 -6.31 -12.08 15.55
N LYS A 5 -6.66 -10.88 15.07
CA LYS A 5 -7.28 -10.74 13.76
C LYS A 5 -6.29 -11.37 12.78
N SER A 6 -6.65 -12.52 12.21
CA SER A 6 -5.89 -13.11 11.12
C SER A 6 -5.80 -12.05 10.01
N GLN A 7 -4.59 -11.59 9.72
CA GLN A 7 -4.36 -10.66 8.63
C GLN A 7 -4.81 -11.32 7.32
N LEU A 8 -5.29 -10.50 6.38
CA LEU A 8 -5.68 -10.95 5.05
C LEU A 8 -4.43 -11.22 4.22
N THR A 9 -4.35 -12.40 3.62
CA THR A 9 -3.27 -12.71 2.68
C THR A 9 -3.39 -11.87 1.42
N VAL A 10 -2.26 -11.36 0.94
CA VAL A 10 -2.15 -10.66 -0.35
C VAL A 10 -1.06 -11.32 -1.17
N LYS A 11 -1.37 -11.65 -2.42
CA LYS A 11 -0.39 -12.14 -3.40
C LYS A 11 -0.11 -11.05 -4.41
N PHE A 12 1.15 -10.91 -4.80
CA PHE A 12 1.58 -9.93 -5.79
C PHE A 12 2.05 -10.62 -7.06
N ASP A 13 1.69 -10.04 -8.19
CA ASP A 13 2.33 -10.27 -9.48
C ASP A 13 3.45 -9.23 -9.57
N PHE A 14 4.69 -9.69 -9.59
CA PHE A 14 5.86 -8.81 -9.64
C PHE A 14 6.19 -8.37 -11.07
N ASP A 15 5.71 -9.04 -12.11
CA ASP A 15 5.87 -8.57 -13.48
C ASP A 15 4.94 -7.38 -13.74
N LEU A 16 3.71 -7.45 -13.21
CA LEU A 16 2.70 -6.39 -13.31
C LEU A 16 2.75 -5.38 -12.16
N MET A 17 3.55 -5.66 -11.12
CA MET A 17 3.69 -4.88 -9.89
C MET A 17 2.34 -4.55 -9.24
N GLN A 18 1.50 -5.57 -9.03
CA GLN A 18 0.14 -5.41 -8.51
C GLN A 18 -0.34 -6.61 -7.69
N ALA A 19 -1.35 -6.39 -6.84
CA ALA A 19 -1.97 -7.46 -6.06
C ALA A 19 -2.91 -8.30 -6.95
N ILE A 20 -2.75 -9.62 -6.93
CA ILE A 20 -3.55 -10.61 -7.66
C ILE A 20 -4.08 -11.67 -6.69
N CYS A 21 -5.14 -11.33 -5.95
CA CYS A 21 -5.80 -12.24 -5.01
C CYS A 21 -7.26 -11.84 -4.80
N ASP A 22 -8.02 -12.69 -4.11
CA ASP A 22 -9.42 -12.40 -3.76
C ASP A 22 -9.56 -11.12 -2.92
N ASN A 23 -8.52 -10.79 -2.16
CA ASN A 23 -8.47 -9.58 -1.34
C ASN A 23 -8.02 -8.32 -2.10
N THR A 24 -7.72 -8.39 -3.41
CA THR A 24 -7.18 -7.24 -4.17
C THR A 24 -8.06 -6.00 -4.08
N LYS A 25 -9.39 -6.15 -4.12
CA LYS A 25 -10.31 -5.01 -3.98
C LYS A 25 -10.19 -4.35 -2.60
N VAL A 26 -10.14 -5.17 -1.54
CA VAL A 26 -9.99 -4.69 -0.15
C VAL A 26 -8.63 -4.01 0.02
N PHE A 27 -7.57 -4.61 -0.55
CA PHE A 27 -6.22 -4.06 -0.54
C PHE A 27 -6.14 -2.69 -1.20
N ASN A 28 -6.68 -2.54 -2.42
CA ASN A 28 -6.69 -1.26 -3.13
C ASN A 28 -7.49 -0.18 -2.39
N ASN A 29 -8.61 -0.56 -1.77
CA ASN A 29 -9.41 0.37 -0.97
C ASN A 29 -8.65 0.86 0.26
N GLU A 30 -7.94 -0.03 0.95
CA GLU A 30 -7.15 0.31 2.12
C GLU A 30 -5.93 1.18 1.74
N VAL A 31 -5.23 0.85 0.66
CA VAL A 31 -4.17 1.72 0.09
C VAL A 31 -4.70 3.14 -0.12
N GLY A 32 -5.88 3.24 -0.73
CA GLY A 32 -6.51 4.52 -0.96
C GLY A 32 -6.92 5.27 0.31
N TYR A 33 -7.46 4.55 1.29
CA TYR A 33 -7.79 5.08 2.61
C TYR A 33 -6.53 5.62 3.31
N ILE A 34 -5.47 4.83 3.35
CA ILE A 34 -4.20 5.20 3.99
C ILE A 34 -3.65 6.49 3.39
N LEU A 35 -3.61 6.61 2.07
CA LEU A 35 -3.13 7.82 1.40
C LEU A 35 -3.97 9.05 1.75
N ARG A 36 -5.31 8.93 1.71
CA ARG A 36 -6.20 10.07 2.01
C ARG A 36 -6.15 10.50 3.48
N THR A 37 -5.91 9.57 4.39
CA THR A 37 -5.97 9.84 5.82
C THR A 37 -4.62 10.26 6.42
N TYR A 38 -3.52 9.71 5.91
CA TYR A 38 -2.21 9.85 6.56
C TYR A 38 -1.14 10.49 5.70
N CYS A 39 -1.35 10.66 4.39
CA CYS A 39 -0.35 11.29 3.55
C CYS A 39 -0.66 12.77 3.32
N ASP A 40 0.34 13.61 3.53
CA ASP A 40 0.30 15.01 3.14
C ASP A 40 0.51 15.11 1.62
N LEU A 41 -0.54 15.46 0.87
CA LEU A 41 -0.55 15.51 -0.60
C LEU A 41 0.24 16.69 -1.18
N LYS A 42 1.20 17.25 -0.42
CA LYS A 42 2.07 18.38 -0.80
C LYS A 42 2.94 18.10 -2.04
N TYR A 43 3.31 16.84 -2.29
CA TYR A 43 4.16 16.47 -3.43
C TYR A 43 3.39 16.35 -4.74
N LYS A 44 3.92 16.91 -5.82
CA LYS A 44 3.29 16.86 -7.15
C LYS A 44 3.00 15.42 -7.60
N GLU A 45 3.93 14.50 -7.36
CA GLU A 45 3.86 13.10 -7.78
C GLU A 45 4.39 12.19 -6.68
N TRP A 46 3.87 10.95 -6.62
CA TRP A 46 4.28 9.96 -5.62
C TRP A 46 5.80 9.72 -5.58
N ARG A 47 6.47 9.73 -6.74
CA ARG A 47 7.92 9.49 -6.85
C ARG A 47 8.77 10.52 -6.09
N PHE A 48 8.21 11.68 -5.76
CA PHE A 48 8.89 12.73 -4.99
C PHE A 48 8.65 12.63 -3.48
N VAL A 49 7.71 11.78 -3.03
CA VAL A 49 7.50 11.53 -1.59
C VAL A 49 8.76 10.82 -1.06
N PRO A 50 9.41 11.32 -0.01
CA PRO A 50 10.63 10.72 0.52
C PRO A 50 10.33 9.40 1.24
N GLU A 51 11.34 8.53 1.38
CA GLU A 51 11.16 7.18 1.95
C GLU A 51 10.68 7.23 3.41
N GLU A 52 11.10 8.26 4.16
CA GLU A 52 10.68 8.53 5.54
C GLU A 52 9.17 8.78 5.65
N GLU A 53 8.53 9.28 4.60
CA GLU A 53 7.08 9.46 4.51
C GLU A 53 6.38 8.22 3.91
N ARG A 54 7.02 7.49 3.00
CA ARG A 54 6.45 6.26 2.41
C ARG A 54 6.43 5.09 3.39
N ALA A 55 7.51 4.86 4.13
CA ALA A 55 7.65 3.68 4.99
C ALA A 55 6.53 3.57 6.04
N PRO A 56 6.14 4.64 6.77
CA PRO A 56 5.02 4.59 7.69
C PRO A 56 3.67 4.28 7.02
N LEU A 57 3.49 4.69 5.76
CA LEU A 57 2.28 4.39 5.00
C LEU A 57 2.22 2.90 4.62
N ARG A 58 3.35 2.31 4.23
CA ARG A 58 3.43 0.86 3.97
C ARG A 58 3.19 0.05 5.24
N ASP A 59 3.78 0.46 6.37
CA ASP A 59 3.61 -0.22 7.65
C ASP A 59 2.14 -0.29 8.09
N LYS A 60 1.32 0.72 7.78
CA LYS A 60 -0.12 0.69 8.08
C LYS A 60 -0.86 -0.46 7.39
N LEU A 61 -0.40 -0.93 6.23
CA LEU A 61 -1.00 -2.09 5.57
C LEU A 61 -0.86 -3.37 6.40
N ARG A 62 0.18 -3.47 7.24
CA ARG A 62 0.37 -4.62 8.14
C ARG A 62 -0.70 -4.70 9.21
N THR A 63 -1.51 -3.66 9.43
CA THR A 63 -2.64 -3.75 10.37
C THR A 63 -3.74 -4.70 9.89
N LEU A 64 -3.89 -4.84 8.57
CA LEU A 64 -4.96 -5.61 7.94
C LEU A 64 -4.45 -6.76 7.06
N PHE A 65 -3.26 -6.62 6.48
CA PHE A 65 -2.71 -7.56 5.50
C PHE A 65 -1.41 -8.20 5.97
N ASP A 66 -1.24 -9.46 5.58
CA ASP A 66 0.02 -10.18 5.74
C ASP A 66 0.93 -9.82 4.57
N VAL A 67 1.79 -8.82 4.78
CA VAL A 67 2.73 -8.30 3.80
C VAL A 67 4.14 -8.26 4.38
N ASP A 68 5.09 -8.83 3.64
CA ASP A 68 6.50 -8.78 3.99
C ASP A 68 7.15 -7.51 3.43
N LEU A 69 7.33 -6.50 4.29
CA LEU A 69 7.98 -5.25 3.90
C LEU A 69 9.52 -5.35 3.87
N ALA A 70 10.12 -6.46 4.32
CA ALA A 70 11.55 -6.69 4.11
C ALA A 70 11.84 -6.97 2.63
N ASP A 71 10.90 -7.61 1.92
CA ASP A 71 10.99 -7.87 0.49
C ASP A 71 10.89 -6.57 -0.33
N ALA A 72 11.93 -6.29 -1.12
CA ALA A 72 12.00 -5.13 -2.00
C ALA A 72 10.95 -5.16 -3.12
N ASN A 73 10.61 -6.33 -3.66
CA ASN A 73 9.59 -6.50 -4.70
C ASN A 73 8.20 -6.22 -4.13
N VAL A 74 7.91 -6.69 -2.92
CA VAL A 74 6.65 -6.38 -2.23
C VAL A 74 6.54 -4.88 -2.00
N ARG A 75 7.58 -4.22 -1.44
CA ARG A 75 7.59 -2.76 -1.27
C ARG A 75 7.35 -2.02 -2.60
N LYS A 76 7.99 -2.45 -3.68
CA LYS A 76 7.85 -1.86 -5.01
C LYS A 76 6.44 -2.04 -5.58
N ALA A 77 5.82 -3.21 -5.39
CA ALA A 77 4.44 -3.46 -5.82
C ALA A 77 3.43 -2.60 -5.04
N ILE A 78 3.63 -2.46 -3.72
CA ILE A 78 2.82 -1.57 -2.87
C ILE A 78 2.97 -0.11 -3.32
N ASP A 79 4.21 0.36 -3.52
CA ASP A 79 4.48 1.71 -4.00
C ASP A 79 3.83 1.99 -5.36
N LYS A 80 3.81 0.99 -6.25
CA LYS A 80 3.15 1.15 -7.55
C LYS A 80 1.66 1.34 -7.41
N GLN A 81 1.02 0.64 -6.47
CA GLN A 81 -0.39 0.82 -6.17
C GLN A 81 -0.68 2.15 -5.48
N MET A 82 0.16 2.56 -4.52
CA MET A 82 0.07 3.89 -3.92
C MET A 82 0.22 4.99 -4.97
N GLN A 83 1.14 4.85 -5.93
CA GLN A 83 1.27 5.76 -7.06
C GLN A 83 -0.01 5.84 -7.90
N ARG A 84 -0.63 4.70 -8.22
CA ARG A 84 -1.90 4.65 -8.99
C ARG A 84 -3.02 5.35 -8.22
N ALA A 85 -3.15 5.07 -6.93
CA ALA A 85 -4.15 5.70 -6.06
C ALA A 85 -3.93 7.22 -5.93
N TRP A 86 -2.68 7.65 -5.78
CA TRP A 86 -2.30 9.08 -5.75
C TRP A 86 -2.73 9.82 -7.01
N HIS A 87 -2.45 9.25 -8.18
CA HIS A 87 -2.81 9.86 -9.45
C HIS A 87 -4.33 10.04 -9.59
N ASN A 88 -5.11 9.07 -9.12
CA ASN A 88 -6.57 9.15 -9.12
C ASN A 88 -7.11 10.25 -8.19
N TYR A 89 -6.37 10.67 -7.16
CA TYR A 89 -6.81 11.74 -6.24
C TYR A 89 -6.44 13.14 -6.70
N ARG A 90 -5.36 13.29 -7.48
CA ARG A 90 -4.93 14.60 -8.00
C ARG A 90 -5.51 14.94 -9.37
N ARG A 91 -6.39 14.10 -9.91
CA ARG A 91 -7.12 14.34 -11.16
C ARG A 91 -8.34 15.21 -10.89
#